data_AF-A0A2A5M7K9-F1
#
_entry.id   AF-A0A2A5M7K9-F1
#
_cell.length_a   1.000
_cell.length_b   1.000
_cell.length_c   1.000
_cell.angle_alpha   90.00
_cell.angle_beta   90.00
_cell.angle_gamma   90.00
#
_symmetry.space_group_name_H-M   'P 1'
#
loop_
_entity.id
_entity.type
_entity.pdbx_description
1 polymer ?
#
loop_
_entity_poly.entity_id
_entity_poly.type
_entity_poly.pdbx_seq_one_letter_code
_entity_poly.pdbx_strand_id
1 'polypeptide(L)'
;MSNLSIFKIGVGPSSSHTLGPMLAGNLFCKKVAKKLDEIDRVEVTLYGSLSLTGKGHLSDKAVIWGLNGLEAKNLSTAIQDEVNKNAIENAQIDFCGEKKLCFNYEKDLIFSKDFLPLHENGMKIKAYDCKGGLVDEETYYSVGGGFVLTAAQLEKKGKNSNQNKKKKLDIELNNAKEALELCDKRDWDLAELSYRYELQFHTKEEIRAYCLEIWEVMQEVYYN
;
A
#
# COMPACT_ATOMS: atom_id res chain seq x y z
N MET A 1 15.83 -3.48 8.03
CA MET A 1 14.68 -3.35 7.10
C MET A 1 15.13 -4.12 5.89
N SER A 2 14.34 -5.07 5.38
CA SER A 2 14.77 -5.87 4.22
C SER A 2 15.01 -4.98 3.00
N ASN A 3 16.09 -5.23 2.28
CA ASN A 3 16.45 -4.64 0.98
C ASN A 3 15.42 -4.99 -0.09
N LEU A 4 14.70 -6.12 0.05
CA LEU A 4 13.59 -6.47 -0.86
C LEU A 4 12.44 -5.47 -0.78
N SER A 5 12.39 -4.62 0.25
CA SER A 5 11.38 -3.57 0.34
C SER A 5 11.64 -2.34 -0.53
N ILE A 6 12.81 -2.26 -1.19
CA ILE A 6 13.18 -1.14 -2.08
C ILE A 6 12.46 -1.24 -3.43
N PHE A 7 12.48 -2.42 -4.05
CA PHE A 7 11.78 -2.69 -5.29
C PHE A 7 10.43 -3.32 -4.95
N LYS A 8 9.34 -2.72 -5.44
CA LYS A 8 8.00 -3.26 -5.24
C LYS A 8 7.24 -3.25 -6.56
N ILE A 9 6.59 -4.37 -6.86
CA ILE A 9 5.61 -4.43 -7.95
C ILE A 9 4.41 -3.58 -7.54
N GLY A 10 4.06 -2.66 -8.42
CA GLY A 10 3.04 -1.66 -8.18
C GLY A 10 2.39 -1.24 -9.49
N VAL A 11 1.34 -0.44 -9.37
CA VAL A 11 0.69 0.21 -10.52
C VAL A 11 1.09 1.68 -10.54
N GLY A 12 1.48 2.15 -11.72
CA GLY A 12 1.81 3.55 -11.97
C GLY A 12 0.56 4.46 -12.01
N PRO A 13 0.75 5.78 -12.05
CA PRO A 13 2.03 6.47 -12.25
C PRO A 13 2.82 6.77 -10.97
N SER A 14 2.28 6.55 -9.77
CA SER A 14 2.91 7.05 -8.53
C SER A 14 2.85 6.04 -7.38
N SER A 15 3.99 5.76 -6.74
CA SER A 15 4.00 4.89 -5.54
C SER A 15 3.27 5.52 -4.35
N SER A 16 3.29 6.85 -4.21
CA SER A 16 2.59 7.53 -3.11
C SER A 16 1.13 7.79 -3.42
N HIS A 17 0.79 8.11 -4.68
CA HIS A 17 -0.56 8.52 -5.07
C HIS A 17 -1.35 7.41 -5.78
N THR A 18 -0.75 6.28 -6.14
CA THR A 18 -1.44 5.13 -6.74
C THR A 18 -1.32 3.92 -5.83
N LEU A 19 -0.10 3.41 -5.61
CA LEU A 19 0.10 2.21 -4.80
C LEU A 19 -0.33 2.41 -3.33
N GLY A 20 -0.06 3.58 -2.75
CA GLY A 20 -0.51 3.92 -1.39
C GLY A 20 -2.03 3.80 -1.21
N PRO A 21 -2.84 4.55 -1.97
CA PRO A 21 -4.32 4.43 -1.93
C PRO A 21 -4.84 3.01 -2.15
N MET A 22 -4.26 2.26 -3.08
CA MET A 22 -4.64 0.86 -3.30
C MET A 22 -4.38 0.00 -2.06
N LEU A 23 -3.17 0.08 -1.49
CA LEU A 23 -2.84 -0.66 -0.27
C LEU A 23 -3.72 -0.26 0.92
N ALA A 24 -4.11 1.01 1.04
CA ALA A 24 -5.04 1.45 2.07
C ALA A 24 -6.42 0.79 1.92
N GLY A 25 -6.92 0.67 0.69
CA GLY A 25 -8.15 -0.08 0.40
C GLY A 25 -8.03 -1.55 0.82
N ASN A 26 -6.93 -2.23 0.45
CA ASN A 26 -6.70 -3.62 0.86
C ASN A 26 -6.59 -3.79 2.38
N LEU A 27 -5.91 -2.87 3.07
CA LEU A 27 -5.78 -2.88 4.51
C LEU A 27 -7.14 -2.68 5.20
N PHE A 28 -7.98 -1.81 4.65
CA PHE A 28 -9.34 -1.61 5.15
C PHE A 28 -10.17 -2.88 5.01
N CYS A 29 -10.10 -3.57 3.87
CA CYS A 29 -10.75 -4.87 3.69
C CYS A 29 -10.31 -5.89 4.74
N LYS A 30 -9.01 -6.01 5.01
CA LYS A 30 -8.49 -6.89 6.08
C LYS A 30 -9.01 -6.49 7.46
N LYS A 31 -9.14 -5.19 7.74
CA LYS A 31 -9.66 -4.67 9.01
C LYS A 31 -11.12 -5.03 9.22
N VAL A 32 -11.95 -4.94 8.18
CA VAL A 32 -13.41 -5.15 8.29
C VAL A 32 -13.87 -6.56 7.94
N ALA A 33 -12.97 -7.49 7.61
CA ALA A 33 -13.31 -8.85 7.15
C ALA A 33 -14.32 -9.58 8.04
N LYS A 34 -14.28 -9.40 9.37
CA LYS A 34 -15.22 -10.05 10.32
C LYS A 34 -16.59 -9.36 10.43
N LYS A 35 -16.72 -8.15 9.89
CA LYS A 35 -17.93 -7.32 9.91
C LYS A 35 -18.47 -7.07 8.50
N LEU A 36 -17.96 -7.80 7.49
CA LEU A 36 -18.25 -7.52 6.10
C LEU A 36 -19.76 -7.58 5.79
N ASP A 37 -20.46 -8.52 6.40
CA ASP A 37 -21.90 -8.70 6.23
C ASP A 37 -22.71 -7.50 6.74
N GLU A 38 -22.20 -6.78 7.75
CA GLU A 38 -22.85 -5.61 8.38
C GLU A 38 -22.69 -4.32 7.55
N ILE A 39 -21.83 -4.32 6.51
CA ILE A 39 -21.47 -3.12 5.75
C ILE A 39 -22.29 -3.06 4.46
N ASP A 40 -23.06 -1.99 4.27
CA ASP A 40 -23.86 -1.77 3.06
C ASP A 40 -23.45 -0.53 2.25
N ARG A 41 -22.56 0.30 2.80
CA ARG A 41 -21.98 1.46 2.11
C ARG A 41 -20.54 1.70 2.55
N VAL A 42 -19.68 2.07 1.62
CA VAL A 42 -18.32 2.55 1.90
C VAL A 42 -18.15 3.96 1.36
N GLU A 43 -17.43 4.80 2.10
CA GLU A 43 -17.08 6.16 1.72
C GLU A 43 -15.58 6.36 1.90
N VAL A 44 -14.96 7.01 0.92
CA VAL A 44 -13.55 7.36 0.92
C VAL A 44 -13.42 8.86 0.83
N THR A 45 -12.61 9.45 1.70
CA THR A 45 -12.22 10.85 1.59
C THR A 45 -10.71 10.96 1.38
N LEU A 46 -10.30 11.58 0.29
CA LEU A 46 -8.91 11.93 -0.01
C LEU A 46 -8.63 13.34 0.51
N TYR A 47 -7.49 13.55 1.15
CA TYR A 47 -7.08 14.83 1.75
C TYR A 47 -5.73 15.30 1.18
N GLY A 48 -5.45 16.59 1.35
CA GLY A 48 -4.18 17.20 0.99
C GLY A 48 -3.71 16.89 -0.43
N SER A 49 -2.46 16.46 -0.60
CA SER A 49 -1.88 16.23 -1.93
C SER A 49 -2.57 15.10 -2.71
N LEU A 50 -3.08 14.07 -2.01
CA LEU A 50 -3.90 13.01 -2.62
C LEU A 50 -5.20 13.57 -3.19
N SER A 51 -5.79 14.58 -2.56
CA SER A 51 -7.00 15.23 -3.08
C SER A 51 -6.67 16.12 -4.28
N LEU A 52 -5.64 16.97 -4.15
CA LEU A 52 -5.29 17.97 -5.15
C LEU A 52 -4.83 17.37 -6.48
N THR A 53 -4.08 16.28 -6.42
CA THR A 53 -3.48 15.65 -7.61
C THR A 53 -4.06 14.27 -7.91
N GLY A 54 -5.04 13.81 -7.13
CA GLY A 54 -5.51 12.44 -7.12
C GLY A 54 -6.00 11.94 -8.47
N LYS A 55 -6.80 12.75 -9.20
CA LYS A 55 -7.29 12.37 -10.54
C LYS A 55 -6.15 12.18 -11.55
N GLY A 56 -5.13 13.02 -11.50
CA GLY A 56 -3.96 12.93 -12.40
C GLY A 56 -3.04 11.75 -12.08
N HIS A 57 -3.04 11.28 -10.82
CA HIS A 57 -2.25 10.14 -10.36
C HIS A 57 -3.07 8.87 -10.12
N LEU A 58 -4.35 8.86 -10.51
CA LEU A 58 -5.28 7.74 -10.33
C LEU A 58 -5.53 7.33 -8.87
N SER A 59 -5.38 8.23 -7.89
CA SER A 59 -5.60 7.92 -6.47
C SER A 59 -7.03 7.47 -6.17
N ASP A 60 -7.98 8.07 -6.86
CA ASP A 60 -9.40 7.74 -6.83
C ASP A 60 -9.66 6.31 -7.27
N LYS A 61 -9.15 5.94 -8.45
CA LYS A 61 -9.28 4.60 -9.00
C LYS A 61 -8.50 3.59 -8.17
N ALA A 62 -7.31 3.97 -7.71
CA ALA A 62 -6.44 3.08 -6.95
C ALA A 62 -7.05 2.62 -5.63
N VAL A 63 -7.65 3.53 -4.86
CA VAL A 63 -8.36 3.12 -3.64
C VAL A 63 -9.56 2.24 -3.96
N ILE A 64 -10.28 2.49 -5.07
CA ILE A 64 -11.36 1.61 -5.53
C ILE A 64 -10.82 0.20 -5.86
N TRP A 65 -9.70 0.07 -6.58
CA TRP A 65 -9.08 -1.23 -6.86
C TRP A 65 -8.76 -1.99 -5.57
N GLY A 66 -8.16 -1.29 -4.60
CA GLY A 66 -7.86 -1.87 -3.28
C GLY A 66 -9.11 -2.30 -2.52
N LEU A 67 -10.18 -1.50 -2.58
CA LEU A 67 -11.47 -1.82 -2.00
C LEU A 67 -12.20 -2.96 -2.72
N ASN A 68 -11.84 -3.28 -3.97
CA ASN A 68 -12.32 -4.49 -4.67
C ASN A 68 -11.48 -5.74 -4.31
N GLY A 69 -10.56 -5.63 -3.33
CA GLY A 69 -9.70 -6.75 -2.92
C GLY A 69 -8.57 -7.06 -3.89
N LEU A 70 -8.35 -6.23 -4.91
CA LEU A 70 -7.32 -6.48 -5.93
C LEU A 70 -5.93 -6.17 -5.39
N GLU A 71 -4.94 -6.95 -5.82
CA GLU A 71 -3.53 -6.74 -5.52
C GLU A 71 -2.80 -6.16 -6.72
N ALA A 72 -1.82 -5.29 -6.50
CA ALA A 72 -1.14 -4.55 -7.57
C ALA A 72 -0.53 -5.48 -8.63
N LYS A 73 0.01 -6.63 -8.21
CA LYS A 73 0.60 -7.64 -9.10
C LYS A 73 -0.41 -8.34 -10.02
N ASN A 74 -1.70 -8.33 -9.67
CA ASN A 74 -2.76 -9.00 -10.42
C ASN A 74 -3.63 -8.01 -11.20
N LEU A 75 -3.23 -6.74 -11.26
CA LEU A 75 -4.06 -5.64 -11.75
C LEU A 75 -3.74 -5.29 -13.21
N SER A 76 -4.18 -6.14 -14.14
CA SER A 76 -4.05 -5.90 -15.58
C SER A 76 -4.90 -4.71 -16.05
N THR A 77 -4.58 -4.13 -17.21
CA THR A 77 -5.36 -3.02 -17.79
C THR A 77 -6.84 -3.40 -17.98
N ALA A 78 -7.13 -4.63 -18.42
CA ALA A 78 -8.49 -5.10 -18.59
C ALA A 78 -9.28 -5.13 -17.26
N ILE A 79 -8.65 -5.59 -16.17
CA ILE A 79 -9.26 -5.60 -14.84
C ILE A 79 -9.47 -4.16 -14.34
N GLN A 80 -8.50 -3.26 -14.56
CA GLN A 80 -8.64 -1.85 -14.21
C GLN A 80 -9.85 -1.24 -14.91
N ASP A 81 -9.99 -1.44 -16.22
CA ASP A 81 -11.09 -0.90 -17.01
C ASP A 81 -12.44 -1.44 -16.55
N GLU A 82 -12.54 -2.75 -16.28
CA GLU A 82 -13.76 -3.37 -15.76
C GLU A 82 -14.19 -2.77 -14.41
N VAL A 83 -13.26 -2.69 -13.46
CA VAL A 83 -13.54 -2.19 -12.11
C VAL A 83 -13.88 -0.70 -12.15
N ASN A 84 -13.15 0.08 -12.94
CA ASN A 84 -13.41 1.50 -13.13
C ASN A 84 -14.81 1.71 -13.72
N LYS A 85 -15.18 0.93 -14.74
CA LYS A 85 -16.51 0.99 -15.35
C LYS A 85 -17.60 0.66 -14.34
N ASN A 86 -17.43 -0.41 -13.56
CA ASN A 86 -18.42 -0.78 -12.55
C ASN A 86 -18.60 0.31 -11.47
N ALA A 87 -17.51 0.86 -10.96
CA ALA A 87 -17.57 1.87 -9.92
C ALA A 87 -18.12 3.22 -10.41
N ILE A 88 -17.71 3.65 -11.61
CA ILE A 88 -17.99 5.00 -12.12
C ILE A 88 -19.32 5.03 -12.90
N GLU A 89 -19.60 4.04 -13.74
CA GLU A 89 -20.78 4.02 -14.60
C GLU A 89 -21.94 3.23 -13.98
N ASN A 90 -21.65 2.07 -13.38
CA ASN A 90 -22.70 1.19 -12.82
C ASN A 90 -22.99 1.45 -11.34
N ALA A 91 -22.26 2.40 -10.72
CA ALA A 91 -22.37 2.76 -9.32
C ALA A 91 -22.28 1.54 -8.37
N GLN A 92 -21.33 0.63 -8.63
CA GLN A 92 -21.17 -0.59 -7.86
C GLN A 92 -19.70 -0.98 -7.72
N ILE A 93 -19.33 -1.57 -6.58
CA ILE A 93 -18.04 -2.24 -6.38
C ILE A 93 -18.25 -3.66 -5.82
N ASP A 94 -17.32 -4.56 -6.13
CA ASP A 94 -17.21 -5.87 -5.48
C ASP A 94 -16.36 -5.71 -4.22
N PHE A 95 -16.94 -5.12 -3.17
CA PHE A 95 -16.25 -4.77 -1.93
C PHE A 95 -15.55 -5.98 -1.31
N CYS A 96 -14.25 -5.81 -1.09
CA CYS A 96 -13.30 -6.81 -0.64
C CYS A 96 -13.23 -8.07 -1.49
N GLY A 97 -13.72 -8.02 -2.74
CA GLY A 97 -13.83 -9.17 -3.64
C GLY A 97 -14.95 -10.16 -3.26
N GLU A 98 -15.78 -9.80 -2.29
CA GLU A 98 -16.71 -10.73 -1.63
C GLU A 98 -18.17 -10.24 -1.64
N LYS A 99 -18.41 -8.93 -1.40
CA LYS A 99 -19.77 -8.37 -1.29
C LYS A 99 -19.99 -7.25 -2.29
N LYS A 100 -21.06 -7.36 -3.10
CA LYS A 100 -21.48 -6.26 -3.99
C LYS A 100 -22.09 -5.12 -3.18
N LEU A 101 -21.53 -3.92 -3.31
CA LEU A 101 -22.05 -2.69 -2.69
C LEU A 101 -22.43 -1.68 -3.76
N CYS A 102 -23.55 -0.99 -3.53
CA CYS A 102 -23.82 0.26 -4.23
C CYS A 102 -22.75 1.29 -3.85
N PHE A 103 -22.14 1.92 -4.84
CA PHE A 103 -21.07 2.89 -4.69
C PHE A 103 -21.28 4.04 -5.66
N ASN A 104 -21.81 5.15 -5.18
CA ASN A 104 -21.98 6.34 -6.00
C ASN A 104 -20.66 7.10 -6.03
N TYR A 105 -19.89 6.96 -7.11
CA TYR A 105 -18.56 7.56 -7.27
C TYR A 105 -18.50 9.05 -6.84
N GLU A 106 -19.46 9.88 -7.26
CA GLU A 106 -19.46 11.32 -6.96
C GLU A 106 -19.79 11.66 -5.49
N LYS A 107 -20.47 10.76 -4.76
CA LYS A 107 -20.86 10.97 -3.35
C LYS A 107 -19.97 10.25 -2.36
N ASP A 108 -19.56 9.03 -2.72
CA ASP A 108 -18.85 8.11 -1.86
C ASP A 108 -17.33 8.22 -2.03
N LEU A 109 -16.84 8.91 -3.08
CA LEU A 109 -15.44 9.28 -3.22
C LEU A 109 -15.26 10.81 -3.17
N ILE A 110 -14.82 11.30 -2.02
CA ILE A 110 -14.75 12.73 -1.71
C ILE A 110 -13.32 13.23 -1.85
N PHE A 111 -13.14 14.25 -2.69
CA PHE A 111 -11.91 15.05 -2.74
C PHE A 111 -12.03 16.23 -1.77
N SER A 112 -11.48 16.09 -0.57
CA SER A 112 -11.54 17.14 0.45
C SER A 112 -10.58 18.30 0.14
N LYS A 113 -10.97 19.52 0.50
CA LYS A 113 -10.07 20.69 0.49
C LYS A 113 -9.21 20.78 1.75
N ASP A 114 -9.50 19.96 2.75
CA ASP A 114 -8.82 19.96 4.02
C ASP A 114 -7.54 19.11 3.99
N PHE A 115 -6.69 19.35 4.99
CA PHE A 115 -5.46 18.61 5.22
C PHE A 115 -5.55 17.90 6.57
N LEU A 116 -5.08 16.66 6.61
CA LEU A 116 -4.92 15.93 7.86
C LEU A 116 -3.61 16.32 8.54
N PRO A 117 -3.56 16.31 9.89
CA PRO A 117 -2.46 16.94 10.62
C PRO A 117 -1.12 16.19 10.58
N LEU A 118 -1.14 14.87 10.30
CA LEU A 118 0.05 14.03 10.46
C LEU A 118 0.90 13.92 9.18
N HIS A 119 0.29 14.01 7.99
CA HIS A 119 0.98 13.89 6.71
C HIS A 119 0.11 14.42 5.57
N GLU A 120 0.73 14.98 4.52
CA GLU A 120 0.04 15.60 3.37
C GLU A 120 -0.76 14.62 2.51
N ASN A 121 -0.33 13.36 2.44
CA ASN A 121 -0.99 12.28 1.70
C ASN A 121 -1.91 11.49 2.63
N GLY A 122 -3.02 12.09 3.05
CA GLY A 122 -3.98 11.49 3.94
C GLY A 122 -5.23 10.98 3.23
N MET A 123 -5.79 9.87 3.71
CA MET A 123 -7.09 9.38 3.29
C MET A 123 -7.86 8.78 4.47
N LYS A 124 -9.18 8.89 4.46
CA LYS A 124 -10.06 8.24 5.43
C LYS A 124 -11.03 7.34 4.70
N ILE A 125 -11.21 6.12 5.21
CA ILE A 125 -12.19 5.17 4.70
C ILE A 125 -13.18 4.88 5.82
N LYS A 126 -14.47 4.94 5.52
CA LYS A 126 -15.58 4.69 6.43
C LYS A 126 -16.51 3.65 5.84
N ALA A 127 -17.01 2.75 6.69
CA ALA A 127 -18.01 1.77 6.34
C ALA A 127 -19.27 1.97 7.18
N TYR A 128 -20.43 1.86 6.54
CA TYR A 128 -21.73 2.08 7.15
C TYR A 128 -22.67 0.90 6.94
N ASP A 129 -23.60 0.70 7.86
CA ASP A 129 -24.69 -0.28 7.75
C ASP A 129 -25.85 0.25 6.88
N CYS A 130 -26.83 -0.61 6.58
CA CYS A 130 -28.04 -0.26 5.83
C CYS A 130 -28.89 0.89 6.43
N LYS A 131 -28.70 1.24 7.71
CA LYS A 131 -29.40 2.35 8.38
C LYS A 131 -28.56 3.64 8.37
N GLY A 132 -27.35 3.60 7.82
CA GLY A 132 -26.39 4.71 7.81
C GLY A 132 -25.57 4.84 9.09
N GLY A 133 -25.61 3.85 9.98
CA GLY A 133 -24.76 3.78 11.17
C GLY A 133 -23.32 3.46 10.81
N LEU A 134 -22.35 4.12 11.45
CA LEU A 134 -20.92 3.87 11.23
C LEU A 134 -20.52 2.52 11.84
N VAL A 135 -20.04 1.59 11.01
CA VAL A 135 -19.57 0.25 11.41
C VAL A 135 -18.09 0.28 11.74
N ASP A 136 -17.30 0.95 10.90
CA ASP A 136 -15.86 1.11 11.11
C ASP A 136 -15.32 2.32 10.33
N GLU A 137 -14.20 2.87 10.81
CA GLU A 137 -13.42 3.87 10.07
C GLU A 137 -11.92 3.71 10.34
N GLU A 138 -11.12 4.13 9.38
CA GLU A 138 -9.67 4.20 9.56
C GLU A 138 -9.08 5.35 8.74
N THR A 139 -8.05 5.98 9.30
CA THR A 139 -7.28 7.02 8.61
C THR A 139 -5.92 6.49 8.24
N TYR A 140 -5.59 6.54 6.95
CA TYR A 140 -4.35 6.05 6.38
C TYR A 140 -3.52 7.20 5.79
N TYR A 141 -2.20 7.04 5.84
CA TYR A 141 -1.24 7.96 5.26
C TYR A 141 -0.28 7.23 4.33
N SER A 142 -0.15 7.73 3.11
CA SER A 142 0.83 7.24 2.14
C SER A 142 2.15 7.99 2.31
N VAL A 143 3.11 7.36 2.96
CA VAL A 143 4.36 8.01 3.43
C VAL A 143 5.55 7.83 2.47
N GLY A 144 5.28 7.47 1.22
CA GLY A 144 6.29 7.24 0.19
C GLY A 144 6.79 5.79 0.11
N GLY A 145 7.42 5.42 -1.01
CA GLY A 145 7.96 4.06 -1.23
C GLY A 145 6.91 2.94 -1.24
N GLY A 146 5.63 3.25 -1.49
CA GLY A 146 4.54 2.28 -1.43
C GLY A 146 4.29 1.75 -0.01
N PHE A 147 4.48 2.58 1.02
CA PHE A 147 4.13 2.26 2.40
C PHE A 147 2.92 3.07 2.86
N VAL A 148 2.04 2.40 3.60
CA VAL A 148 0.84 2.99 4.19
C VAL A 148 0.88 2.77 5.70
N LEU A 149 0.61 3.82 6.46
CA LEU A 149 0.51 3.77 7.92
C LEU A 149 -0.83 4.32 8.37
N THR A 150 -1.40 3.75 9.41
CA THR A 150 -2.55 4.34 10.12
C THR A 150 -2.11 5.57 10.91
N ALA A 151 -3.05 6.45 11.28
CA ALA A 151 -2.79 7.58 12.18
C ALA A 151 -2.08 7.13 13.48
N ALA A 152 -2.59 6.07 14.11
CA ALA A 152 -2.01 5.51 15.33
C ALA A 152 -0.58 5.00 15.14
N GLN A 153 -0.25 4.38 13.99
CA GLN A 153 1.11 3.94 13.69
C GLN A 153 2.05 5.12 13.44
N LEU A 154 1.58 6.16 12.74
CA LEU A 154 2.39 7.33 12.42
C LEU A 154 2.72 8.15 13.67
N GLU A 155 1.75 8.34 14.58
CA GLU A 155 1.99 8.98 15.88
C GLU A 155 2.98 8.20 16.75
N LYS A 156 2.87 6.86 16.77
CA LYS A 156 3.83 6.01 17.48
C LYS A 156 5.23 6.11 16.89
N LYS A 157 5.37 6.28 15.57
CA LYS A 157 6.67 6.48 14.92
C LYS A 157 7.32 7.81 15.33
N GLY A 158 6.52 8.86 15.53
CA GLY A 158 6.99 10.16 16.04
C GLY A 158 7.36 10.15 17.54
N LYS A 159 6.74 9.28 18.33
CA LYS A 159 6.95 9.18 19.80
C LYS A 159 7.98 8.10 20.21
N ASN A 160 8.16 7.04 19.43
CA ASN A 160 9.03 5.90 19.73
C ASN A 160 10.29 5.85 18.84
N SER A 161 11.08 6.93 18.83
CA SER A 161 12.47 6.87 18.38
C SER A 161 13.34 6.00 19.29
N ASN A 162 12.86 5.63 20.49
CA ASN A 162 13.59 4.82 21.45
C ASN A 162 12.72 3.65 21.96
N GLN A 163 13.30 2.44 21.88
CA GLN A 163 12.89 1.22 22.58
C GLN A 163 11.67 0.46 22.04
N ASN A 164 11.87 -0.26 20.93
CA ASN A 164 11.35 -1.63 20.84
C ASN A 164 12.55 -2.57 20.85
N LYS A 165 12.47 -3.69 21.59
CA LYS A 165 13.45 -4.79 21.58
C LYS A 165 13.60 -5.30 20.14
N LYS A 166 14.45 -4.65 19.33
CA LYS A 166 14.84 -5.16 18.02
C LYS A 166 15.51 -6.50 18.27
N LYS A 167 15.01 -7.54 17.60
CA LYS A 167 15.72 -8.81 17.47
C LYS A 167 17.10 -8.43 16.93
N LYS A 168 18.15 -8.67 17.73
CA LYS A 168 19.52 -8.28 17.38
C LYS A 168 19.86 -9.03 16.08
N LEU A 169 20.13 -8.28 15.02
CA LEU A 169 20.51 -8.87 13.74
C LEU A 169 21.99 -9.27 13.83
N ASP A 170 22.36 -10.33 13.13
CA ASP A 170 23.76 -10.78 13.04
C ASP A 170 24.60 -9.80 12.20
N ILE A 171 23.96 -9.15 11.23
CA ILE A 171 24.53 -8.08 10.42
C ILE A 171 23.70 -6.80 10.67
N GLU A 172 24.31 -5.84 11.37
CA GLU A 172 23.79 -4.48 11.57
C GLU A 172 24.78 -3.47 10.99
N LEU A 173 24.32 -2.66 10.04
CA LEU A 173 25.12 -1.65 9.34
C LEU A 173 24.36 -0.33 9.36
N ASN A 174 25.06 0.76 9.69
CA ASN A 174 24.49 2.11 9.78
C ASN A 174 25.01 3.06 8.70
N ASN A 175 26.09 2.70 8.01
CA ASN A 175 26.69 3.53 6.98
C ASN A 175 27.50 2.69 5.97
N ALA A 176 27.88 3.34 4.86
CA ALA A 176 28.62 2.69 3.79
C ALA A 176 30.02 2.21 4.23
N LYS A 177 30.67 2.91 5.17
CA LYS A 177 32.00 2.53 5.66
C LYS A 177 31.96 1.19 6.38
N GLU A 178 31.01 0.99 7.30
CA GLU A 178 30.81 -0.29 7.98
C GLU A 178 30.54 -1.43 7.01
N ALA A 179 29.78 -1.17 5.93
CA ALA A 179 29.49 -2.16 4.90
C ALA A 179 30.77 -2.61 4.17
N LEU A 180 31.60 -1.64 3.74
CA LEU A 180 32.86 -1.92 3.06
C LEU A 180 33.86 -2.64 3.96
N GLU A 181 34.01 -2.21 5.23
CA GLU A 181 34.88 -2.87 6.20
C GLU A 181 34.45 -4.32 6.47
N LEU A 182 33.13 -4.59 6.50
CA LEU A 182 32.61 -5.94 6.67
C LEU A 182 32.89 -6.81 5.43
N CYS A 183 32.73 -6.25 4.22
CA CYS A 183 33.09 -6.89 2.96
C CYS A 183 34.56 -7.30 2.95
N ASP A 184 35.47 -6.35 3.23
CA ASP A 184 36.92 -6.60 3.28
C ASP A 184 37.29 -7.68 4.31
N LYS A 185 36.66 -7.63 5.49
CA LYS A 185 36.92 -8.59 6.57
C LYS A 185 36.43 -10.01 6.25
N ARG A 186 35.38 -10.15 5.45
CA ARG A 186 34.70 -11.42 5.17
C ARG A 186 34.99 -11.98 3.77
N ASP A 187 35.76 -11.25 2.96
CA ASP A 187 35.99 -11.55 1.54
C ASP A 187 34.68 -11.66 0.76
N TRP A 188 33.77 -10.69 0.99
CA TRP A 188 32.49 -10.56 0.30
C TRP A 188 32.48 -9.33 -0.58
N ASP A 189 31.77 -9.39 -1.70
CA ASP A 189 31.34 -8.19 -2.41
C ASP A 189 30.01 -7.63 -1.82
N LEU A 190 29.55 -6.49 -2.33
CA LEU A 190 28.29 -5.88 -1.87
C LEU A 190 27.05 -6.73 -2.19
N ALA A 191 27.08 -7.55 -3.24
CA ALA A 191 25.95 -8.40 -3.61
C ALA A 191 25.81 -9.57 -2.62
N GLU A 192 26.93 -10.21 -2.28
CA GLU A 192 26.99 -11.26 -1.26
C GLU A 192 26.63 -10.69 0.12
N LEU A 193 27.10 -9.49 0.47
CA LEU A 193 26.68 -8.81 1.69
C LEU A 193 25.17 -8.57 1.72
N SER A 194 24.58 -8.05 0.64
CA SER A 194 23.14 -7.83 0.53
C SER A 194 22.35 -9.13 0.66
N TYR A 195 22.78 -10.19 -0.03
CA TYR A 195 22.17 -11.51 0.02
C TYR A 195 22.21 -12.10 1.44
N ARG A 196 23.36 -12.02 2.12
CA ARG A 196 23.51 -12.48 3.51
C ARG A 196 22.71 -11.65 4.50
N TYR A 197 22.58 -10.35 4.26
CA TYR A 197 21.72 -9.50 5.05
C TYR A 197 20.25 -9.94 4.94
N GLU A 198 19.79 -10.29 3.74
CA GLU A 198 18.42 -10.77 3.49
C GLU A 198 18.12 -12.14 4.10
N LEU A 199 19.10 -13.04 4.17
CA LEU A 199 18.95 -14.34 4.83
C LEU A 199 18.58 -14.25 6.32
N GLN A 200 18.71 -13.07 6.93
CA GLN A 200 18.25 -12.82 8.30
C GLN A 200 16.72 -12.68 8.41
N PHE A 201 16.03 -12.46 7.29
CA PHE A 201 14.58 -12.22 7.21
C PHE A 201 13.84 -13.28 6.38
N HIS A 202 14.51 -13.83 5.37
CA HIS A 202 13.91 -14.67 4.33
C HIS A 202 14.78 -15.90 4.03
N THR A 203 14.17 -16.94 3.49
CA THR A 203 14.87 -18.11 2.95
C THR A 203 15.54 -17.78 1.61
N LYS A 204 16.51 -18.61 1.21
CA LYS A 204 17.18 -18.48 -0.09
C LYS A 204 16.19 -18.56 -1.25
N GLU A 205 15.21 -19.46 -1.12
CA GLU A 205 14.18 -19.72 -2.10
C GLU A 205 13.27 -18.49 -2.26
N GLU A 206 12.83 -17.88 -1.16
CA GLU A 206 12.01 -16.65 -1.17
C GLU A 206 12.76 -15.48 -1.80
N ILE A 207 14.03 -15.26 -1.44
CA ILE A 207 14.85 -14.18 -2.00
C ILE A 207 14.97 -14.34 -3.52
N ARG A 208 15.32 -15.56 -3.98
CA ARG A 208 15.48 -15.84 -5.40
C ARG A 208 14.16 -15.68 -6.15
N ALA A 209 13.07 -16.22 -5.63
CA ALA A 209 11.75 -16.11 -6.24
C ALA A 209 11.34 -14.65 -6.41
N TYR A 210 11.52 -13.83 -5.37
CA TYR A 210 11.19 -12.41 -5.43
C TYR A 210 12.05 -11.64 -6.45
N CYS A 211 13.37 -11.87 -6.47
CA CYS A 211 14.23 -11.21 -7.46
C CYS A 211 13.85 -11.57 -8.91
N LEU A 212 13.47 -12.83 -9.17
CA LEU A 212 13.00 -13.25 -10.48
C LEU A 212 11.65 -12.62 -10.82
N GLU A 213 10.72 -12.55 -9.87
CA GLU A 213 9.42 -11.90 -10.06
C GLU A 213 9.58 -10.41 -10.44
N ILE A 214 10.44 -9.67 -9.73
CA ILE A 214 10.76 -8.28 -10.09
C ILE A 214 11.33 -8.19 -11.52
N TRP A 215 12.26 -9.07 -11.87
CA TRP A 215 12.90 -9.07 -13.18
C TRP A 215 11.89 -9.37 -14.30
N GLU A 216 11.02 -10.37 -14.11
CA GLU A 216 9.96 -10.74 -15.07
C GLU A 216 9.00 -9.56 -15.30
N VAL A 217 8.54 -8.90 -14.24
CA VAL A 217 7.67 -7.71 -14.37
C VAL A 217 8.40 -6.57 -15.07
N MET A 218 9.68 -6.33 -14.77
CA MET A 218 10.47 -5.31 -15.47
C MET A 218 10.62 -5.61 -16.97
N GLN A 219 10.77 -6.89 -17.34
CA GLN A 219 10.80 -7.31 -18.75
C GLN A 219 9.44 -7.10 -19.40
N GLU A 220 8.36 -7.56 -18.77
CA GLU A 220 6.99 -7.37 -19.28
C GLU A 220 6.68 -5.89 -19.55
N VAL A 221 6.99 -5.01 -18.60
CA VAL A 221 6.78 -3.56 -18.75
C VAL A 221 7.66 -2.95 -19.85
N TYR A 222 8.86 -3.47 -20.08
CA TYR A 222 9.74 -2.99 -21.17
C TYR A 222 9.23 -3.37 -22.57
N TYR A 223 8.56 -4.52 -22.70
CA TYR A 223 8.08 -5.04 -23.97
C TYR A 223 6.64 -4.63 -24.33
N ASN A 224 5.88 -4.10 -23.37
CA ASN A 224 4.53 -3.55 -23.55
C ASN A 224 4.55 -2.05 -23.89
#